data_AF-A0A535EY32-F1
#
_entry.id   AF-A0A535EY32-F1
#
_cell.length_a   1.000
_cell.length_b   1.000
_cell.length_c   1.000
_cell.angle_alpha   90.00
_cell.angle_beta   90.00
_cell.angle_gamma   90.00
#
_symmetry.space_group_name_H-M   'P 1'
#
loop_
_entity.id
_entity.type
_entity.pdbx_description
1 polymer ?
#
loop_
_entity_poly.entity_id
_entity_poly.type
_entity_poly.pdbx_seq_one_letter_code
_entity_poly.pdbx_strand_id
1 'polypeptide(L)'
;MIQPSKTFHFLILPLFLQEAEHYVREHIVSMYPLLPTMRGTNHVMIKQVIKELEELYRDDEVTLSQQYVWMKLLLDRTETIDSPEKARIQEELKMYDRLWTENPEVQKTRAEGKAEGEIQALQRAVVTVVKARFPALAELAQQKVAEINKPDVLNFLLEQISIEPDEAAVRALLRPIAA
;
A
#
# COMPACT_ATOMS: atom_id res chain seq x y z
N MET A 1 -23.54 -33.83 20.15
CA MET A 1 -22.69 -32.80 20.78
C MET A 1 -22.70 -31.58 19.89
N ILE A 2 -23.26 -30.46 20.36
CA ILE A 2 -23.30 -29.19 19.62
C ILE A 2 -22.05 -28.41 20.05
N GLN A 3 -21.17 -28.06 19.11
CA GLN A 3 -20.02 -27.20 19.39
C GLN A 3 -20.52 -25.81 19.80
N PRO A 4 -20.01 -25.20 20.88
CA PRO A 4 -20.41 -23.85 21.25
C PRO A 4 -19.85 -22.85 20.23
N SER A 5 -20.73 -22.10 19.57
CA SER A 5 -20.35 -20.96 18.74
C SER A 5 -19.69 -19.89 19.61
N LYS A 6 -18.42 -19.59 19.37
CA LYS A 6 -17.75 -18.47 20.05
C LYS A 6 -18.22 -17.16 19.42
N THR A 7 -19.09 -16.43 20.12
CA THR A 7 -19.47 -15.08 19.74
C THR A 7 -18.34 -14.12 20.10
N PHE A 8 -17.74 -13.49 19.09
CA PHE A 8 -16.75 -12.44 19.29
C PHE A 8 -17.45 -11.09 19.41
N HIS A 9 -17.12 -10.33 20.46
CA HIS A 9 -17.58 -8.96 20.64
C HIS A 9 -16.43 -8.03 20.27
N PHE A 10 -16.65 -7.18 19.28
CA PHE A 10 -15.68 -6.17 18.86
C PHE A 10 -16.12 -4.81 19.35
N LEU A 11 -15.19 -4.07 19.94
CA LEU A 11 -15.37 -2.65 20.26
C LEU A 11 -14.74 -1.82 19.13
N ILE A 12 -15.52 -0.91 18.56
CA ILE A 12 -15.04 0.04 17.55
C ILE A 12 -14.66 1.32 18.27
N LEU A 13 -13.39 1.73 18.16
CA LEU A 13 -12.91 3.01 18.68
C LEU A 13 -12.78 4.02 17.53
N PRO A 14 -13.70 5.00 17.40
CA PRO A 14 -13.62 6.02 16.36
C PRO A 14 -12.56 7.05 16.71
N LEU A 15 -11.34 6.88 16.20
CA LEU A 15 -10.18 7.73 16.52
C LEU A 15 -10.41 9.22 16.18
N PHE A 16 -11.17 9.52 15.13
CA PHE A 16 -11.54 10.89 14.73
C PHE A 16 -12.47 11.61 15.71
N LEU A 17 -13.04 10.90 16.70
CA LEU A 17 -13.79 11.49 17.82
C LEU A 17 -12.92 11.65 19.08
N GLN A 18 -11.70 11.12 19.06
CA GLN A 18 -10.80 11.17 20.20
C GLN A 18 -9.96 12.44 20.17
N GLU A 19 -9.59 12.94 21.35
CA GLU A 19 -8.70 14.09 21.52
C GLU A 19 -7.25 13.61 21.68
N ALA A 20 -6.38 14.02 20.76
CA ALA A 20 -4.98 13.60 20.74
C ALA A 20 -4.23 13.94 22.03
N GLU A 21 -4.55 15.10 22.62
CA GLU A 21 -3.92 15.62 23.83
C GLU A 21 -4.05 14.64 25.01
N HIS A 22 -5.17 13.92 25.11
CA HIS A 22 -5.37 12.93 26.16
C HIS A 22 -4.27 11.86 26.13
N TYR A 23 -3.99 11.30 24.96
CA TYR A 23 -3.03 10.21 24.82
C TYR A 23 -1.59 10.67 25.02
N VAL A 24 -1.27 11.90 24.64
CA VAL A 24 0.06 12.49 24.84
C VAL A 24 0.29 12.83 26.31
N ARG A 25 -0.70 13.43 26.98
CA ARG A 25 -0.60 13.77 28.41
C ARG A 25 -0.50 12.53 29.30
N GLU A 26 -1.23 11.47 28.98
CA GLU A 26 -1.20 10.21 29.73
C GLU A 26 -0.06 9.28 29.27
N HIS A 27 0.82 9.73 28.37
CA HIS A 27 1.94 8.95 27.81
C HIS A 27 1.54 7.57 27.27
N ILE A 28 0.39 7.48 26.58
CA ILE A 28 -0.11 6.24 25.99
C ILE A 28 0.59 6.01 24.65
N VAL A 29 1.86 5.60 24.71
CA VAL A 29 2.75 5.50 23.54
C VAL A 29 2.20 4.60 22.44
N SER A 30 1.45 3.56 22.78
CA SER A 30 0.82 2.67 21.79
C SER A 30 -0.15 3.39 20.84
N MET A 31 -0.63 4.58 21.22
CA MET A 31 -1.53 5.40 20.41
C MET A 31 -0.81 6.46 19.58
N TYR A 32 0.50 6.66 19.79
CA TYR A 32 1.28 7.72 19.15
C TYR A 32 1.27 7.67 17.61
N PRO A 33 1.39 6.50 16.96
CA PRO A 33 1.25 6.41 15.52
C PRO A 33 -0.11 6.88 14.99
N LEU A 34 -1.15 6.78 15.82
CA LEU A 34 -2.54 7.02 15.44
C LEU A 34 -2.97 8.47 15.63
N LEU A 35 -2.18 9.29 16.32
CA LEU A 35 -2.50 10.69 16.62
C LEU A 35 -2.89 11.52 15.39
N PRO A 36 -2.30 11.36 14.19
CA PRO A 36 -2.73 12.11 13.00
C PRO A 36 -4.20 11.95 12.63
N THR A 37 -4.87 10.90 13.12
CA THR A 37 -6.29 10.63 12.87
C THR A 37 -7.23 11.20 13.94
N MET A 38 -6.69 11.83 14.98
CA MET A 38 -7.42 12.35 16.13
C MET A 38 -7.62 13.87 16.06
N ARG A 39 -8.53 14.38 16.89
CA ARG A 39 -8.79 15.82 17.02
C ARG A 39 -7.69 16.51 17.81
N GLY A 40 -7.45 17.78 17.48
CA GLY A 40 -6.49 18.62 18.19
C GLY A 40 -5.02 18.33 17.89
N THR A 41 -4.72 17.35 17.02
CA THR A 41 -3.35 17.04 16.61
C THR A 41 -2.70 18.24 15.92
N ASN A 42 -1.51 18.59 16.39
CA ASN A 42 -0.75 19.73 15.91
C ASN A 42 0.77 19.44 15.97
N HIS A 43 1.56 20.26 15.28
CA HIS A 43 3.01 20.09 15.13
C HIS A 43 3.76 20.14 16.46
N VAL A 44 3.32 20.95 17.42
CA VAL A 44 3.96 21.04 18.75
C VAL A 44 3.83 19.71 19.49
N MET A 45 2.64 19.13 19.45
CA MET A 45 2.36 17.82 20.05
C MET A 45 3.14 16.70 19.36
N ILE A 46 3.17 16.67 18.02
CA ILE A 46 3.93 15.66 17.28
C ILE A 46 5.43 15.78 17.56
N LYS A 47 5.96 17.00 17.66
CA LYS A 47 7.37 17.22 18.03
C LYS A 47 7.71 16.67 19.42
N GLN A 48 6.80 16.79 20.38
CA GLN A 48 6.96 16.18 21.70
C GLN A 48 6.97 14.66 21.60
N VAL A 49 5.97 14.09 20.91
CA VAL A 49 5.82 12.65 20.71
C VAL A 49 7.03 12.03 20.04
N ILE A 50 7.61 12.70 19.04
CA ILE A 50 8.85 12.28 18.38
C ILE A 50 9.97 12.12 19.42
N LYS A 51 10.20 13.13 20.26
CA LYS A 51 11.24 13.07 21.31
C LYS A 51 11.01 11.93 22.30
N GLU A 52 9.75 11.69 22.68
CA GLU A 52 9.41 10.58 23.58
C GLU A 52 9.67 9.22 22.95
N LEU A 53 9.37 9.06 21.65
CA LEU A 53 9.65 7.83 20.90
C LEU A 53 11.16 7.60 20.73
N GLU A 54 11.94 8.65 20.46
CA GLU A 54 13.41 8.56 20.37
C GLU A 54 14.04 8.11 21.68
N GLU A 55 13.56 8.64 22.81
CA GLU A 55 14.05 8.25 24.12
C GLU A 55 13.68 6.80 24.44
N LEU A 56 12.43 6.40 24.16
CA LEU A 56 11.91 5.07 24.45
C LEU A 56 12.56 3.98 23.60
N TYR A 57 12.73 4.23 22.30
CA TYR A 57 13.25 3.26 21.34
C TYR A 57 14.69 3.56 20.91
N ARG A 58 15.48 4.22 21.78
CA ARG A 58 16.88 4.58 21.51
C ARG A 58 17.72 3.41 21.00
N ASP A 59 17.49 2.22 21.55
CA ASP A 59 18.22 1.00 21.21
C ASP A 59 17.43 0.06 20.27
N ASP A 60 16.24 0.48 19.82
CA ASP A 60 15.36 -0.26 18.92
C ASP A 60 14.94 0.61 17.73
N GLU A 61 15.92 0.89 16.87
CA GLU A 61 15.72 1.69 15.66
C GLU A 61 14.65 1.11 14.73
N VAL A 62 14.45 -0.22 14.74
CA VAL A 62 13.44 -0.89 13.91
C VAL A 62 12.04 -0.50 14.36
N THR A 63 11.74 -0.62 15.66
CA THR A 63 10.44 -0.22 16.19
C THR A 63 10.24 1.28 16.05
N LEU A 64 11.25 2.10 16.33
CA LEU A 64 11.20 3.56 16.15
C LEU A 64 10.82 3.92 14.70
N SER A 65 11.49 3.30 13.73
CA SER A 65 11.20 3.48 12.31
C SER A 65 9.75 3.12 11.96
N GLN A 66 9.24 2.01 12.50
CA GLN A 66 7.85 1.60 12.27
C GLN A 66 6.84 2.62 12.83
N GLN A 67 7.09 3.21 14.01
CA GLN A 67 6.20 4.23 14.58
C GLN A 67 6.08 5.44 13.64
N TYR A 68 7.21 5.92 13.10
CA TYR A 68 7.22 7.03 12.16
C TYR A 68 6.58 6.69 10.81
N VAL A 69 6.79 5.46 10.32
CA VAL A 69 6.13 4.97 9.10
C VAL A 69 4.61 5.09 9.21
N TRP A 70 4.05 4.58 10.30
CA TRP A 70 2.59 4.62 10.52
C TRP A 70 2.07 6.04 10.68
N MET A 71 2.79 6.89 11.42
CA MET A 71 2.40 8.27 11.64
C MET A 71 2.37 9.07 10.34
N LYS A 72 3.39 8.92 9.48
CA LYS A 72 3.44 9.57 8.16
C LYS A 72 2.31 9.11 7.25
N LEU A 73 2.08 7.79 7.18
CA LEU A 73 1.01 7.21 6.36
C LEU A 73 -0.38 7.73 6.76
N LEU A 74 -0.66 7.79 8.06
CA LEU A 74 -1.95 8.24 8.58
C LEU A 74 -2.11 9.76 8.43
N LEU A 75 -1.03 10.52 8.63
CA LEU A 75 -1.02 11.94 8.36
C LEU A 75 -1.34 12.24 6.89
N ASP A 76 -0.75 11.52 5.95
CA ASP A 76 -1.00 11.75 4.52
C ASP A 76 -2.46 11.53 4.15
N ARG A 77 -3.13 10.55 4.78
CA ARG A 77 -4.54 10.20 4.51
C ARG A 77 -5.56 11.06 5.25
N THR A 78 -5.18 11.73 6.33
CA THR A 78 -6.14 12.50 7.11
C THR A 78 -6.53 13.80 6.42
N GLU A 79 -7.82 14.12 6.47
CA GLU A 79 -8.40 15.41 6.06
C GLU A 79 -8.78 16.26 7.28
N THR A 80 -8.62 15.74 8.51
CA THR A 80 -9.05 16.41 9.75
C THR A 80 -8.08 17.49 10.23
N ILE A 81 -6.89 17.57 9.64
CA ILE A 81 -5.85 18.54 9.97
C ILE A 81 -5.71 19.52 8.82
N ASP A 82 -5.77 20.81 9.13
CA ASP A 82 -5.63 21.89 8.14
C ASP A 82 -4.31 21.77 7.37
N SER A 83 -4.35 22.07 6.06
CA SER A 83 -3.19 21.90 5.17
C SER A 83 -1.90 22.59 5.66
N PRO A 84 -1.92 23.84 6.16
CA PRO A 84 -0.71 24.48 6.70
C PRO A 84 -0.15 23.75 7.92
N GLU A 85 -1.02 23.22 8.77
CA GLU A 85 -0.63 22.50 9.98
C GLU A 85 -0.07 21.11 9.65
N LYS A 86 -0.75 20.41 8.74
CA LYS A 86 -0.29 19.14 8.17
C LYS A 86 1.11 19.26 7.55
N ALA A 87 1.39 20.35 6.84
CA ALA A 87 2.72 20.59 6.26
C ALA A 87 3.81 20.77 7.33
N ARG A 88 3.51 21.43 8.46
CA ARG A 88 4.46 21.56 9.59
C ARG A 88 4.74 20.21 10.23
N ILE A 89 3.70 19.40 10.44
CA ILE A 89 3.86 18.04 10.97
C ILE A 89 4.71 17.18 10.02
N GLN A 90 4.45 17.27 8.72
CA GLN A 90 5.26 16.57 7.71
C GLN A 90 6.73 16.98 7.78
N GLU A 91 7.03 18.26 8.01
CA GLU A 91 8.41 18.73 8.13
C GLU A 91 9.12 18.14 9.36
N GLU A 92 8.44 18.06 10.52
CA GLU A 92 9.00 17.40 11.70
C GLU A 92 9.25 15.90 11.46
N LEU A 93 8.44 15.24 10.63
CA LEU A 93 8.61 13.81 10.28
C LEU A 93 9.64 13.56 9.15
N LYS A 94 9.90 14.53 8.27
CA LYS A 94 10.84 14.39 7.13
C LYS A 94 12.28 14.14 7.57
N MET A 95 12.69 14.61 8.75
CA MET A 95 14.03 14.35 9.29
C MET A 95 14.34 12.84 9.34
N TYR A 96 13.31 11.99 9.35
CA TYR A 96 13.40 10.54 9.44
C TYR A 96 13.13 9.82 8.11
N ASP A 97 13.18 10.52 6.97
CA ASP A 97 13.03 9.93 5.64
C ASP A 97 14.08 8.85 5.33
N ARG A 98 15.24 8.93 6.00
CA ARG A 98 16.26 7.87 5.96
C ARG A 98 15.77 6.56 6.59
N LEU A 99 15.13 6.64 7.76
CA LEU A 99 14.52 5.49 8.43
C LEU A 99 13.39 4.89 7.59
N TRP A 100 12.64 5.72 6.86
CA TRP A 100 11.62 5.25 5.90
C TRP A 100 12.21 4.49 4.71
N THR A 101 13.28 5.00 4.11
CA THR A 101 13.90 4.38 2.91
C THR A 101 14.71 3.13 3.24
N GLU A 102 15.28 3.05 4.45
CA GLU A 102 16.06 1.90 4.92
C GLU A 102 15.20 0.81 5.57
N ASN A 103 13.93 1.08 5.92
CA ASN A 103 13.03 0.10 6.54
C ASN A 103 12.77 -1.11 5.61
N PRO A 104 13.06 -2.36 6.06
CA PRO A 104 12.87 -3.56 5.25
C PRO A 104 11.43 -3.79 4.77
N GLU A 105 10.42 -3.48 5.58
CA GLU A 105 9.01 -3.65 5.21
C GLU A 105 8.57 -2.63 4.16
N VAL A 106 9.09 -1.39 4.23
CA VAL A 106 8.86 -0.37 3.19
C VAL A 106 9.53 -0.78 1.88
N GLN A 107 10.76 -1.30 1.94
CA GLN A 107 11.46 -1.81 0.75
C GLN A 107 10.74 -3.00 0.14
N LYS A 108 10.26 -3.93 0.97
CA LYS A 108 9.46 -5.08 0.55
C LYS A 108 8.17 -4.64 -0.12
N THR A 109 7.40 -3.74 0.52
CA THR A 109 6.16 -3.18 -0.05
C THR A 109 6.43 -2.48 -1.39
N ARG A 110 7.54 -1.74 -1.50
CA ARG A 110 7.93 -1.08 -2.75
C ARG A 110 8.35 -2.07 -3.84
N ALA A 111 9.05 -3.14 -3.47
CA ALA A 111 9.43 -4.21 -4.39
C ALA A 111 8.20 -4.97 -4.89
N GLU A 112 7.28 -5.32 -3.98
CA GLU A 112 5.98 -5.94 -4.31
C GLU A 112 5.17 -5.03 -5.24
N GLY A 113 5.04 -3.73 -4.90
CA GLY A 113 4.32 -2.77 -5.75
C GLY A 113 4.97 -2.56 -7.12
N LYS A 114 6.31 -2.65 -7.23
CA LYS A 114 7.01 -2.60 -8.52
C LYS A 114 6.73 -3.86 -9.35
N ALA A 115 6.76 -5.04 -8.73
CA ALA A 115 6.46 -6.31 -9.38
C ALA A 115 5.01 -6.36 -9.86
N GLU A 116 4.05 -5.94 -9.03
CA GLU A 116 2.64 -5.81 -9.41
C GLU A 116 2.45 -4.80 -10.55
N GLY A 117 3.12 -3.65 -10.47
CA GLY A 117 3.08 -2.63 -11.52
C GLY A 117 3.60 -3.14 -12.87
N GLU A 118 4.68 -3.92 -12.87
CA GLU A 118 5.22 -4.58 -14.06
C GLU A 118 4.24 -5.58 -14.66
N ILE A 119 3.63 -6.44 -13.84
CA ILE A 119 2.59 -7.38 -14.28
C ILE A 119 1.43 -6.62 -14.92
N GLN A 120 0.88 -5.62 -14.24
CA GLN A 120 -0.24 -4.82 -14.77
C GLN A 120 0.11 -4.05 -16.04
N ALA A 121 1.35 -3.59 -16.19
CA ALA A 121 1.81 -2.94 -17.42
C ALA A 121 1.85 -3.92 -18.59
N LEU A 122 2.40 -5.12 -18.38
CA LEU A 122 2.48 -6.15 -19.41
C LEU A 122 1.11 -6.72 -19.79
N GLN A 123 0.21 -6.94 -18.82
CA GLN A 123 -1.18 -7.32 -19.08
C GLN A 123 -1.87 -6.28 -19.98
N ARG A 124 -1.72 -4.98 -19.66
CA ARG A 124 -2.27 -3.89 -20.47
C ARG A 124 -1.64 -3.83 -21.86
N ALA A 125 -0.33 -4.06 -21.98
CA ALA A 125 0.36 -4.07 -23.26
C ALA A 125 -0.17 -5.17 -24.19
N VAL A 126 -0.32 -6.41 -23.69
CA VAL A 126 -0.90 -7.52 -24.44
C VAL A 126 -2.32 -7.17 -24.93
N VAL A 127 -3.19 -6.69 -24.05
CA VAL A 127 -4.57 -6.30 -24.42
C VAL A 127 -4.56 -5.18 -25.47
N THR A 128 -3.65 -4.21 -25.34
CA THR A 128 -3.55 -3.08 -26.27
C THR A 128 -3.13 -3.56 -27.66
N VAL A 129 -2.12 -4.42 -27.77
CA VAL A 129 -1.68 -4.98 -29.05
C VAL A 129 -2.76 -5.85 -29.68
N VAL A 130 -3.41 -6.72 -28.89
CA VAL A 130 -4.52 -7.55 -29.39
C VAL A 130 -5.67 -6.67 -29.87
N LYS A 131 -6.07 -5.65 -29.11
CA LYS A 131 -7.16 -4.75 -29.51
C LYS A 131 -6.82 -3.99 -30.80
N ALA A 132 -5.57 -3.60 -31.00
CA ALA A 132 -5.13 -2.87 -32.18
C ALA A 132 -5.11 -3.75 -33.45
N ARG A 133 -4.75 -5.03 -33.32
CA ARG A 133 -4.55 -5.94 -34.46
C ARG A 133 -5.73 -6.87 -34.71
N PHE A 134 -6.36 -7.35 -33.65
CA PHE A 134 -7.46 -8.32 -33.65
C PHE A 134 -8.54 -7.90 -32.64
N PRO A 135 -9.32 -6.84 -32.93
CA PRO A 135 -10.28 -6.26 -31.98
C PRO A 135 -11.27 -7.28 -31.40
N ALA A 136 -11.69 -8.28 -32.19
CA ALA A 136 -12.61 -9.34 -31.77
C ALA A 136 -12.05 -10.26 -30.66
N LEU A 137 -10.74 -10.22 -30.40
CA LEU A 137 -10.06 -11.03 -29.38
C LEU A 137 -9.74 -10.24 -28.11
N ALA A 138 -10.09 -8.96 -28.02
CA ALA A 138 -9.71 -8.11 -26.90
C ALA A 138 -10.26 -8.61 -25.54
N GLU A 139 -11.51 -9.07 -25.50
CA GLU A 139 -12.10 -9.64 -24.28
C GLU A 139 -11.42 -10.95 -23.87
N LEU A 140 -11.12 -11.81 -24.84
CA LEU A 140 -10.41 -13.06 -24.60
C LEU A 140 -8.99 -12.80 -24.08
N ALA A 141 -8.30 -11.80 -24.64
CA ALA A 141 -6.99 -11.38 -24.16
C ALA A 141 -7.05 -10.85 -22.74
N GLN A 142 -8.05 -10.02 -22.41
CA GLN A 142 -8.23 -9.48 -21.06
C GLN A 142 -8.45 -10.60 -20.03
N GLN A 143 -9.29 -11.58 -20.34
CA GLN A 143 -9.51 -12.75 -19.47
C GLN A 143 -8.22 -13.55 -19.28
N LYS A 144 -7.50 -13.84 -20.37
CA LYS A 144 -6.28 -14.63 -20.34
C LYS A 144 -5.18 -13.98 -19.51
N VAL A 145 -4.92 -12.69 -19.72
CA VAL A 145 -3.80 -12.02 -19.04
C VAL A 145 -4.08 -11.80 -17.56
N ALA A 146 -5.34 -11.68 -17.15
CA ALA A 146 -5.74 -11.57 -15.75
C ALA A 146 -5.38 -12.82 -14.91
N GLU A 147 -5.25 -13.98 -15.55
CA GLU A 147 -4.83 -15.23 -14.90
C GLU A 147 -3.29 -15.39 -14.83
N ILE A 148 -2.53 -14.52 -15.51
CA ILE A 148 -1.07 -14.64 -15.62
C ILE A 148 -0.39 -13.60 -14.71
N ASN A 149 0.24 -14.11 -13.64
CA ASN A 149 0.99 -13.30 -12.66
C ASN A 149 2.52 -13.40 -12.86
N LYS A 150 2.98 -13.85 -14.02
CA LYS A 150 4.41 -14.02 -14.34
C LYS A 150 4.81 -13.08 -15.49
N PRO A 151 5.66 -12.06 -15.24
CA PRO A 151 6.12 -11.12 -16.26
C PRO A 151 6.71 -11.81 -17.51
N ASP A 152 7.56 -12.82 -17.32
CA ASP A 152 8.20 -13.54 -18.44
C ASP A 152 7.17 -14.20 -19.38
N VAL A 153 6.10 -14.75 -18.82
CA VAL A 153 5.03 -15.39 -19.59
C VAL A 153 4.22 -14.34 -20.36
N LEU A 154 3.96 -13.18 -19.76
CA LEU A 154 3.28 -12.07 -20.43
C LEU A 154 4.13 -11.47 -21.56
N ASN A 155 5.44 -11.32 -21.35
CA ASN A 155 6.38 -10.86 -22.38
C ASN A 155 6.45 -11.83 -23.55
N PHE A 156 6.60 -13.13 -23.27
CA PHE A 156 6.59 -14.15 -24.31
C PHE A 156 5.28 -14.12 -25.11
N LEU A 157 4.13 -14.03 -24.41
CA LEU A 157 2.83 -13.93 -25.06
C LEU A 157 2.71 -12.67 -25.93
N LEU A 158 3.21 -11.53 -25.44
CA LEU A 158 3.25 -10.27 -26.19
C LEU A 158 4.08 -10.39 -27.46
N GLU A 159 5.26 -10.99 -27.39
CA GLU A 159 6.13 -11.23 -28.54
C GLU A 159 5.46 -12.14 -29.58
N GLN A 160 4.93 -13.30 -29.14
CA GLN A 160 4.25 -14.26 -30.01
C GLN A 160 3.04 -13.63 -30.70
N ILE A 161 2.20 -12.90 -29.95
CA ILE A 161 1.07 -12.20 -30.55
C ILE A 161 1.56 -11.16 -31.55
N SER A 162 2.61 -10.39 -31.23
CA SER A 162 3.14 -9.32 -32.08
C SER A 162 3.68 -9.80 -33.43
N ILE A 163 4.23 -11.02 -33.50
CA ILE A 163 4.76 -11.59 -34.74
C ILE A 163 3.72 -12.40 -35.52
N GLU A 164 2.70 -12.95 -34.86
CA GLU A 164 1.71 -13.82 -35.49
C GLU A 164 0.70 -13.03 -36.34
N PRO A 165 0.66 -13.19 -37.68
CA PRO A 165 -0.28 -12.48 -38.54
C PRO A 165 -1.70 -13.07 -38.54
N ASP A 166 -1.89 -14.34 -38.18
CA ASP A 166 -3.19 -15.02 -38.26
C ASP A 166 -4.04 -14.86 -37.00
N GLU A 167 -5.29 -14.43 -37.17
CA GLU A 167 -6.24 -14.29 -36.07
C GLU A 167 -6.56 -15.63 -35.40
N ALA A 168 -6.64 -16.73 -36.17
CA ALA A 168 -6.96 -18.04 -35.60
C ALA A 168 -5.81 -18.57 -34.74
N ALA A 169 -4.56 -18.36 -35.17
CA ALA A 169 -3.36 -18.65 -34.38
C ALA A 169 -3.29 -17.80 -33.10
N VAL A 170 -3.54 -16.49 -33.17
CA VAL A 170 -3.60 -15.63 -31.96
C VAL A 170 -4.72 -16.06 -31.01
N ARG A 171 -5.89 -16.42 -31.54
CA ARG A 171 -6.99 -16.97 -30.74
C ARG A 171 -6.57 -18.25 -30.00
N ALA A 172 -5.76 -19.10 -30.62
CA ALA A 172 -5.23 -20.31 -29.96
C ALA A 172 -4.26 -19.99 -28.82
N LEU A 173 -3.39 -18.98 -29.00
CA LEU A 173 -2.48 -18.50 -27.95
C LEU A 173 -3.22 -17.91 -26.73
N LEU A 174 -4.36 -17.27 -26.98
CA LEU A 174 -5.18 -16.65 -25.93
C LEU A 174 -6.14 -17.63 -25.23
N ARG A 175 -6.29 -18.86 -25.72
CA ARG A 175 -7.17 -19.83 -25.05
C ARG A 175 -6.61 -20.22 -23.65
N PRO A 176 -7.49 -20.48 -22.68
CA PRO A 176 -7.07 -21.11 -21.43
C PRO A 176 -6.44 -22.46 -21.74
N ILE A 177 -5.31 -22.79 -21.10
CA ILE A 177 -4.83 -24.17 -21.10
C ILE A 177 -5.78 -24.88 -20.14
N ALA A 178 -6.68 -25.71 -20.66
CA ALA A 178 -7.48 -26.59 -19.82
C ALA A 178 -6.51 -27.45 -18.99
N ALA A 179 -6.73 -27.46 -17.67
CA ALA A 179 -6.00 -28.30 -16.72
C ALA A 179 -6.16 -29.79 -17.04
#